data_AF-A0A2H0D102-F1
#
_entry.id   AF-A0A2H0D102-F1
#
_cell.length_a   1.000
_cell.length_b   1.000
_cell.length_c   1.000
_cell.angle_alpha   90.00
_cell.angle_beta   90.00
_cell.angle_gamma   90.00
#
_symmetry.space_group_name_H-M   'P 1'
#
loop_
_entity.id
_entity.type
_entity.pdbx_description
1 polymer ?
#
loop_
_entity_poly.entity_id
_entity_poly.type
_entity_poly.pdbx_seq_one_letter_code
_entity_poly.pdbx_strand_id
1 'polypeptide(L)'
;MEEHNQKLPVDSVAKNTTYYTLALIIQKILAFVYFSLIARFLGVEDTGKYTFALSFTTLFTILIDLGLAAVLTREIAKAKDRTRQYLSNILALKIPLALVTYLLVVGMINILGYPPLTKQLVYLSGIIMFLDSFSLSFWAAMRGHQRLKYESLGVVGLQIITVALGGLALYFKLGLALLVAALLIGSLFNLSFAIWTVARRLKINIIPHYEPEILKRLFRIGVP
;
A
#
# COMPACT_ATOMS: atom_id res chain seq x y z
N MET A 1 40.65 -1.10 -6.84
CA MET A 1 39.47 -0.97 -7.71
C MET A 1 39.06 -2.37 -8.11
N GLU A 2 38.17 -2.99 -7.34
CA GLU A 2 37.57 -4.27 -7.70
C GLU A 2 36.05 -4.09 -7.59
N GLU A 3 35.41 -3.92 -8.74
CA GLU A 3 33.96 -4.08 -8.87
C GLU A 3 33.62 -5.53 -8.56
N HIS A 4 33.12 -5.78 -7.34
CA HIS A 4 32.44 -7.03 -7.03
C HIS A 4 31.08 -7.03 -7.75
N ASN A 5 31.12 -7.29 -9.05
CA ASN A 5 29.95 -7.47 -9.90
C ASN A 5 29.33 -8.83 -9.58
N GLN A 6 28.56 -8.89 -8.49
CA GLN A 6 27.85 -10.07 -8.06
C GLN A 6 26.68 -10.32 -9.02
N LYS A 7 26.97 -10.91 -10.19
CA LYS A 7 25.96 -11.48 -11.09
C LYS A 7 25.32 -12.68 -10.38
N LEU A 8 24.22 -12.43 -9.69
CA LEU A 8 23.40 -13.46 -9.07
C LEU A 8 22.66 -14.27 -10.17
N PRO A 9 22.46 -15.58 -9.97
CA PRO A 9 21.87 -16.45 -10.98
C PRO A 9 20.42 -16.05 -11.28
N VAL A 10 20.09 -16.05 -12.58
CA VAL A 10 18.78 -15.72 -13.18
C VAL A 10 17.63 -16.49 -12.49
N ASP A 11 17.91 -17.69 -12.00
CA ASP A 11 16.96 -18.55 -11.28
C ASP A 11 16.37 -17.90 -10.02
N SER A 12 17.13 -17.06 -9.31
CA SER A 12 16.63 -16.43 -8.08
C SER A 12 15.63 -15.30 -8.36
N VAL A 13 15.84 -14.54 -9.43
CA VAL A 13 14.96 -13.43 -9.84
C VAL A 13 13.68 -13.97 -10.46
N ALA A 14 13.80 -14.94 -11.38
CA ALA A 14 12.65 -15.60 -11.99
C ALA A 14 11.76 -16.25 -10.92
N LYS A 15 12.35 -16.96 -9.95
CA LYS A 15 11.62 -17.60 -8.85
C LYS A 15 10.89 -16.59 -7.96
N ASN A 16 11.52 -15.48 -7.59
CA ASN A 16 10.89 -14.44 -6.78
C ASN A 16 9.76 -13.71 -7.51
N THR A 17 9.95 -13.43 -8.80
CA THR A 17 8.89 -12.87 -9.65
C THR A 17 7.73 -13.83 -9.78
N THR A 18 7.96 -15.12 -10.05
CA THR A 18 6.90 -16.13 -10.13
C THR A 18 6.10 -16.23 -8.84
N TYR A 19 6.76 -16.27 -7.66
CA TYR A 19 6.05 -16.26 -6.38
C TYR A 19 5.21 -15.00 -6.18
N TYR A 20 5.71 -13.84 -6.59
CA TYR A 20 4.97 -12.60 -6.49
C TYR A 20 3.77 -12.56 -7.43
N THR A 21 3.94 -12.96 -8.68
CA THR A 21 2.85 -13.08 -9.65
C THR A 21 1.76 -14.05 -9.15
N LEU A 22 2.15 -15.22 -8.64
CA LEU A 22 1.18 -16.17 -8.06
C LEU A 22 0.44 -15.59 -6.85
N ALA A 23 1.15 -14.86 -5.98
CA ALA A 23 0.54 -14.18 -4.85
C ALA A 23 -0.48 -13.12 -5.30
N LEU A 24 -0.18 -12.33 -6.33
CA LEU A 24 -1.11 -11.36 -6.92
C LEU A 24 -2.34 -12.05 -7.55
N ILE A 25 -2.16 -13.20 -8.20
CA ILE A 25 -3.28 -13.98 -8.75
C ILE A 25 -4.19 -14.46 -7.62
N ILE A 26 -3.63 -15.07 -6.58
CA ILE A 26 -4.39 -15.54 -5.40
C ILE A 26 -5.12 -14.36 -4.74
N GLN A 27 -4.43 -13.24 -4.56
CA GLN A 27 -5.01 -12.01 -4.01
C GLN A 27 -6.23 -11.56 -4.84
N LYS A 28 -6.11 -11.51 -6.17
CA LYS A 28 -7.21 -11.10 -7.06
C LYS A 28 -8.39 -12.06 -7.04
N ILE A 29 -8.13 -13.38 -6.97
CA ILE A 29 -9.19 -14.39 -6.84
C ILE A 29 -9.96 -14.17 -5.53
N LEU A 30 -9.25 -14.02 -4.41
CA LEU A 30 -9.87 -13.76 -3.11
C LEU A 30 -10.62 -12.42 -3.09
N ALA A 31 -10.07 -11.37 -3.72
CA ALA A 31 -10.74 -10.08 -3.84
C ALA A 31 -12.02 -10.17 -4.68
N PHE A 32 -12.00 -10.92 -5.77
CA PHE A 32 -13.18 -11.16 -6.60
C PHE A 32 -14.26 -11.93 -5.85
N VAL A 33 -13.89 -13.00 -5.13
CA VAL A 33 -14.82 -13.76 -4.27
C VAL A 33 -15.44 -12.84 -3.22
N TYR A 34 -14.61 -12.04 -2.53
CA TYR A 34 -15.08 -11.13 -1.51
C TYR A 34 -16.02 -10.06 -2.05
N PHE A 35 -15.69 -9.43 -3.18
CA PHE A 35 -16.56 -8.48 -3.84
C PHE A 35 -17.89 -9.11 -4.28
N SER A 36 -17.86 -10.35 -4.78
CA SER A 36 -19.08 -11.08 -5.14
C SER A 36 -19.97 -11.35 -3.93
N LEU A 37 -19.38 -11.66 -2.77
CA LEU A 37 -20.12 -11.79 -1.52
C LEU A 37 -20.73 -10.46 -1.09
N ILE A 38 -19.98 -9.36 -1.14
CA ILE A 38 -20.51 -8.01 -0.84
C ILE A 38 -21.73 -7.73 -1.73
N ALA A 39 -21.59 -7.84 -3.05
CA ALA A 39 -22.67 -7.55 -3.99
C ALA A 39 -23.93 -8.40 -3.72
N ARG A 40 -23.75 -9.67 -3.36
CA ARG A 40 -24.87 -10.59 -3.07
C ARG A 40 -25.55 -10.31 -1.74
N PHE A 41 -24.80 -9.98 -0.68
CA PHE A 41 -25.33 -9.86 0.68
C PHE A 41 -25.75 -8.43 1.04
N LEU A 42 -25.10 -7.38 0.49
CA LEU A 42 -25.44 -5.97 0.77
C LEU A 42 -26.49 -5.40 -0.17
N GLY A 43 -26.64 -6.00 -1.36
CA GLY A 43 -27.45 -5.39 -2.41
C GLY A 43 -26.78 -4.17 -3.05
N VAL A 44 -27.48 -3.57 -4.02
CA VAL A 44 -26.88 -2.62 -4.98
C VAL A 44 -26.53 -1.27 -4.33
N GLU A 45 -27.40 -0.74 -3.48
CA GLU A 45 -27.23 0.60 -2.89
C GLU A 45 -25.98 0.67 -2.00
N ASP A 46 -25.85 -0.29 -1.10
CA ASP A 46 -24.77 -0.35 -0.14
C ASP A 46 -23.45 -0.78 -0.79
N THR A 47 -23.48 -1.69 -1.77
CA THR A 47 -22.30 -1.97 -2.61
C THR A 47 -21.83 -0.71 -3.34
N GLY A 48 -22.76 0.14 -3.78
CA GLY A 48 -22.48 1.46 -4.37
C GLY A 48 -21.76 2.40 -3.40
N LYS A 49 -22.25 2.54 -2.16
CA LYS A 49 -21.60 3.37 -1.12
C LYS A 49 -20.18 2.90 -0.80
N TYR A 50 -20.00 1.58 -0.65
CA TYR A 50 -18.69 0.96 -0.41
C TYR A 50 -17.71 1.24 -1.56
N THR A 51 -18.15 0.97 -2.80
CA THR A 51 -17.30 1.15 -3.99
C THR A 51 -16.99 2.63 -4.23
N PHE A 52 -17.95 3.51 -3.98
CA PHE A 52 -17.75 4.96 -4.04
C PHE A 52 -16.66 5.42 -3.07
N ALA A 53 -16.70 5.01 -1.80
CA ALA A 53 -15.71 5.44 -0.81
C ALA A 53 -14.28 5.04 -1.19
N LEU A 54 -14.09 3.80 -1.66
CA LEU A 54 -12.79 3.31 -2.13
C LEU A 54 -12.33 4.01 -3.40
N SER A 55 -13.22 4.15 -4.39
CA SER A 55 -12.86 4.79 -5.66
C SER A 55 -12.57 6.27 -5.49
N PHE A 56 -13.38 6.98 -4.69
CA PHE A 56 -13.21 8.39 -4.38
C PHE A 56 -11.84 8.65 -3.78
N THR A 57 -11.44 7.89 -2.75
CA THR A 57 -10.12 8.03 -2.11
C THR A 57 -8.98 7.61 -3.04
N THR A 58 -9.17 6.57 -3.86
CA THR A 58 -8.17 6.11 -4.84
C THR A 58 -7.74 7.22 -5.82
N LEU A 59 -8.66 8.11 -6.21
CA LEU A 59 -8.32 9.26 -7.07
C LEU A 59 -7.28 10.19 -6.44
N PHE A 60 -7.26 10.29 -5.11
CA PHE A 60 -6.34 11.14 -4.37
C PHE A 60 -5.00 10.47 -4.07
N THR A 61 -4.89 9.14 -4.18
CA THR A 61 -3.64 8.41 -3.94
C THR A 61 -2.49 8.94 -4.79
N ILE A 62 -2.78 9.42 -6.01
CA ILE A 62 -1.77 9.99 -6.91
C ILE A 62 -1.02 11.17 -6.27
N LEU A 63 -1.65 11.94 -5.38
CA LEU A 63 -1.03 13.09 -4.70
C LEU A 63 0.04 12.64 -3.68
N ILE A 64 -0.07 11.40 -3.19
CA ILE A 64 0.88 10.80 -2.25
C ILE A 64 1.93 9.98 -3.02
N ASP A 65 1.51 9.31 -4.10
CA ASP A 65 2.30 8.35 -4.87
C ASP A 65 2.48 8.80 -6.33
N LEU A 66 3.28 9.85 -6.55
CA LEU A 66 3.73 10.28 -7.88
C LEU A 66 4.94 9.44 -8.37
N GLY A 67 4.75 8.13 -8.52
CA GLY A 67 5.81 7.23 -9.01
C GLY A 67 6.97 7.01 -8.03
N LEU A 68 6.87 7.53 -6.80
CA LEU A 68 7.90 7.44 -5.76
C LEU A 68 8.35 6.00 -5.50
N ALA A 69 7.43 5.04 -5.52
CA ALA A 69 7.74 3.62 -5.33
C ALA A 69 8.65 3.05 -6.43
N ALA A 70 8.45 3.45 -7.70
CA ALA A 70 9.27 3.01 -8.82
C ALA A 70 10.67 3.62 -8.73
N VAL A 71 10.76 4.93 -8.44
CA VAL A 71 12.04 5.62 -8.21
C VAL A 71 12.80 4.97 -7.05
N LEU A 72 12.12 4.71 -5.94
CA LEU A 72 12.70 4.07 -4.76
C LEU A 72 13.27 2.68 -5.09
N THR A 73 12.49 1.86 -5.79
CA THR A 73 12.91 0.53 -6.22
C THR A 73 14.18 0.59 -7.07
N ARG A 74 14.20 1.51 -8.05
CA ARG A 74 15.34 1.68 -8.98
C ARG A 74 16.60 2.17 -8.27
N GLU A 75 16.49 3.19 -7.43
CA GLU A 75 17.67 3.77 -6.75
C GLU A 75 18.23 2.84 -5.68
N ILE A 76 17.37 2.09 -4.98
CA ILE A 76 17.83 1.03 -4.06
C ILE A 76 18.51 -0.11 -4.82
N ALA A 77 17.98 -0.50 -5.99
CA ALA A 77 18.61 -1.54 -6.79
C ALA A 77 20.03 -1.15 -7.27
N LYS A 78 20.27 0.14 -7.53
CA LYS A 78 21.60 0.69 -7.88
C LYS A 78 22.54 0.77 -6.67
N ALA A 79 22.03 1.17 -5.51
CA ALA A 79 22.82 1.40 -4.30
C ALA A 79 22.09 0.86 -3.06
N LYS A 80 22.25 -0.46 -2.83
CA LYS A 80 21.59 -1.19 -1.74
C LYS A 80 22.04 -0.72 -0.35
N ASP A 81 23.27 -0.24 -0.22
CA ASP A 81 23.83 0.38 0.99
C ASP A 81 23.10 1.67 1.39
N ARG A 82 22.56 2.41 0.40
CA ARG A 82 21.82 3.67 0.62
C ARG A 82 20.32 3.48 0.85
N THR A 83 19.86 2.24 1.05
CA THR A 83 18.44 1.91 1.27
C THR A 83 17.79 2.75 2.36
N ARG A 84 18.46 2.86 3.52
CA ARG A 84 17.97 3.65 4.65
C ARG A 84 17.74 5.09 4.25
N GLN A 85 18.71 5.70 3.58
CA GLN A 85 18.68 7.09 3.17
C GLN A 85 17.54 7.36 2.18
N TYR A 86 17.38 6.54 1.14
CA TYR A 86 16.30 6.73 0.17
C TYR A 86 14.92 6.50 0.77
N LEU A 87 14.75 5.44 1.57
CA LEU A 87 13.47 5.14 2.20
C LEU A 87 13.08 6.23 3.21
N SER A 88 14.00 6.66 4.07
CA SER A 88 13.77 7.73 5.05
C SER A 88 13.34 9.05 4.41
N ASN A 89 13.96 9.42 3.30
CA ASN A 89 13.63 10.64 2.56
C ASN A 89 12.23 10.57 1.94
N ILE A 90 11.89 9.45 1.30
CA ILE A 90 10.56 9.29 0.70
C ILE A 90 9.47 9.24 1.78
N LEU A 91 9.71 8.58 2.91
CA LEU A 91 8.76 8.60 4.03
C LEU A 91 8.59 10.01 4.60
N ALA A 92 9.68 10.76 4.77
CA ALA A 92 9.63 12.15 5.24
C ALA A 92 8.84 13.07 4.29
N LEU A 93 8.98 12.86 2.98
CA LEU A 93 8.18 13.56 1.96
C LEU A 93 6.71 13.15 2.00
N LYS A 94 6.43 11.85 2.17
CA LYS A 94 5.06 11.32 2.15
C LYS A 94 4.22 11.77 3.33
N ILE A 95 4.79 11.93 4.52
CA ILE A 95 4.04 12.33 5.72
C ILE A 95 3.21 13.62 5.49
N PRO A 96 3.80 14.76 5.08
CA PRO A 96 3.03 15.97 4.82
C PRO A 96 2.09 15.83 3.61
N LEU A 97 2.51 15.16 2.53
CA LEU A 97 1.66 14.93 1.36
C LEU A 97 0.41 14.13 1.72
N ALA A 98 0.56 13.07 2.50
CA ALA A 98 -0.54 12.22 2.91
C ALA A 98 -1.47 12.93 3.90
N LEU A 99 -0.93 13.75 4.81
CA LEU A 99 -1.74 14.59 5.69
C LEU A 99 -2.58 15.60 4.90
N VAL A 100 -1.95 16.36 4.00
CA VAL A 100 -2.66 17.32 3.13
C VAL A 100 -3.71 16.62 2.29
N THR A 101 -3.36 15.49 1.68
CA THR A 101 -4.28 14.70 0.85
C THR A 101 -5.47 14.20 1.66
N TYR A 102 -5.25 13.71 2.88
CA TYR A 102 -6.34 13.26 3.76
C TYR A 102 -7.27 14.43 4.14
N LEU A 103 -6.71 15.60 4.48
CA LEU A 103 -7.51 16.79 4.77
C LEU A 103 -8.33 17.25 3.54
N LEU A 104 -7.76 17.15 2.34
CA LEU A 104 -8.48 17.43 1.09
C LEU A 104 -9.64 16.45 0.87
N VAL A 105 -9.42 15.15 1.08
CA VAL A 105 -10.47 14.11 0.99
C VAL A 105 -11.60 14.41 1.98
N VAL A 106 -11.26 14.69 3.25
CA VAL A 106 -12.23 15.02 4.30
C VAL A 106 -12.98 16.32 3.99
N GLY A 107 -12.29 17.36 3.54
CA GLY A 107 -12.91 18.63 3.16
C GLY A 107 -13.87 18.46 1.99
N MET A 108 -13.44 17.79 0.93
CA MET A 108 -14.21 17.63 -0.30
C MET A 108 -15.47 16.81 -0.07
N ILE A 109 -15.40 15.69 0.67
CA ILE A 109 -16.61 14.88 0.94
C ILE A 109 -17.63 15.62 1.82
N ASN A 110 -17.18 16.54 2.67
CA ASN A 110 -18.09 17.36 3.47
C ASN A 110 -18.79 18.45 2.67
N ILE A 111 -18.09 19.07 1.73
CA ILE A 111 -18.65 20.10 0.84
C ILE A 111 -19.68 19.51 -0.13
N LEU A 112 -19.45 18.27 -0.60
CA LEU A 112 -20.34 17.60 -1.56
C LEU A 112 -21.70 17.15 -0.97
N GLY A 113 -21.93 17.32 0.33
CA GLY A 113 -23.26 17.09 0.93
C GLY A 113 -23.71 15.64 1.01
N TYR A 114 -22.78 14.66 0.96
CA TYR A 114 -23.14 13.23 1.05
C TYR A 114 -23.72 12.84 2.42
N PRO A 115 -24.50 11.74 2.50
CA PRO A 115 -25.04 11.25 3.77
C PRO A 115 -23.95 10.89 4.81
N PRO A 116 -24.23 10.95 6.12
CA PRO A 116 -23.24 10.69 7.18
C PRO A 116 -22.52 9.35 7.06
N LEU A 117 -23.24 8.28 6.70
CA LEU A 117 -22.66 6.95 6.50
C LEU A 117 -21.60 6.97 5.39
N THR A 118 -21.91 7.55 4.23
CA THR A 118 -20.96 7.64 3.11
C THR A 118 -19.72 8.45 3.48
N LYS A 119 -19.89 9.55 4.22
CA LYS A 119 -18.75 10.33 4.77
C LYS A 119 -17.87 9.47 5.66
N GLN A 120 -18.46 8.70 6.57
CA GLN A 120 -17.72 7.81 7.47
C GLN A 120 -16.90 6.75 6.69
N LEU A 121 -17.49 6.16 5.64
CA LEU A 121 -16.76 5.21 4.80
C LEU A 121 -15.59 5.88 4.09
N VAL A 122 -15.77 7.09 3.57
CA VAL A 122 -14.69 7.87 2.94
C VAL A 122 -13.59 8.21 3.94
N TYR A 123 -13.91 8.55 5.18
CA TYR A 123 -12.90 8.81 6.21
C TYR A 123 -12.05 7.57 6.51
N LEU A 124 -12.70 6.40 6.63
CA LEU A 124 -12.00 5.12 6.84
C LEU A 124 -11.16 4.75 5.61
N SER A 125 -11.70 4.88 4.40
CA SER A 125 -10.98 4.65 3.15
C SER A 125 -9.78 5.60 2.99
N GLY A 126 -9.88 6.84 3.48
CA GLY A 126 -8.75 7.78 3.47
C GLY A 126 -7.60 7.34 4.37
N ILE A 127 -7.90 6.71 5.51
CA ILE A 127 -6.89 6.11 6.39
C ILE A 127 -6.28 4.87 5.73
N ILE A 128 -7.10 4.02 5.09
CA ILE A 128 -6.63 2.87 4.30
C ILE A 128 -5.63 3.31 3.23
N MET A 129 -5.99 4.34 2.45
CA MET A 129 -5.12 4.94 1.44
C MET A 129 -3.74 5.35 2.02
N PHE A 130 -3.73 5.98 3.20
CA PHE A 130 -2.48 6.31 3.90
C PHE A 130 -1.66 5.04 4.21
N LEU A 131 -2.27 4.05 4.85
CA LEU A 131 -1.57 2.82 5.24
C LEU A 131 -1.00 2.07 4.03
N ASP A 132 -1.78 1.98 2.95
CA ASP A 132 -1.39 1.29 1.73
C ASP A 132 -0.24 2.03 1.01
N SER A 133 -0.30 3.36 0.94
CA SER A 133 0.78 4.17 0.37
C SER A 133 2.11 3.97 1.10
N PHE A 134 2.09 3.94 2.44
CA PHE A 134 3.30 3.70 3.23
C PHE A 134 3.80 2.27 3.07
N SER A 135 2.89 1.28 3.07
CA SER A 135 3.22 -0.13 2.81
C SER A 135 3.94 -0.29 1.48
N LEU A 136 3.47 0.40 0.44
CA LEU A 136 4.06 0.39 -0.90
C LEU A 136 5.52 0.88 -0.90
N SER A 137 5.86 1.88 -0.08
CA SER A 137 7.26 2.36 0.06
C SER A 137 8.17 1.31 0.70
N PHE A 138 7.70 0.60 1.73
CA PHE A 138 8.46 -0.50 2.32
C PHE A 138 8.63 -1.66 1.35
N TRP A 139 7.58 -2.01 0.60
CA TRP A 139 7.65 -3.04 -0.42
C TRP A 139 8.54 -2.64 -1.60
N ALA A 140 8.55 -1.38 -2.02
CA ALA A 140 9.51 -0.86 -2.99
C ALA A 140 10.97 -1.03 -2.53
N ALA A 141 11.26 -0.82 -1.24
CA ALA A 141 12.58 -1.10 -0.69
C ALA A 141 12.93 -2.60 -0.78
N MET A 142 12.01 -3.48 -0.42
CA MET A 142 12.21 -4.93 -0.56
C MET A 142 12.41 -5.37 -2.01
N ARG A 143 11.69 -4.75 -2.96
CA ARG A 143 11.86 -4.97 -4.41
C ARG A 143 13.22 -4.53 -4.91
N GLY A 144 13.75 -3.40 -4.44
CA GLY A 144 15.12 -2.97 -4.77
C GLY A 144 16.20 -3.98 -4.31
N HIS A 145 15.92 -4.73 -3.26
CA HIS A 145 16.75 -5.87 -2.81
C HIS A 145 16.42 -7.20 -3.50
N GLN A 146 15.50 -7.21 -4.47
CA GLN A 146 14.99 -8.40 -5.17
C GLN A 146 14.36 -9.45 -4.23
N ARG A 147 13.85 -9.03 -3.06
CA ARG A 147 13.27 -9.91 -2.03
C ARG A 147 11.73 -9.91 -2.07
N LEU A 148 11.16 -10.18 -3.25
CA LEU A 148 9.71 -10.10 -3.49
C LEU A 148 8.90 -11.14 -2.70
N LYS A 149 9.51 -12.26 -2.29
CA LYS A 149 8.83 -13.31 -1.50
C LYS A 149 8.11 -12.76 -0.25
N TYR A 150 8.64 -11.73 0.39
CA TYR A 150 7.99 -11.15 1.56
C TYR A 150 6.79 -10.28 1.20
N GLU A 151 6.88 -9.53 0.10
CA GLU A 151 5.74 -8.78 -0.44
C GLU A 151 4.61 -9.74 -0.83
N SER A 152 4.94 -10.89 -1.43
CA SER A 152 3.97 -11.97 -1.72
C SER A 152 3.18 -12.39 -0.47
N LEU A 153 3.86 -12.60 0.66
CA LEU A 153 3.22 -12.99 1.92
C LEU A 153 2.36 -11.87 2.50
N GLY A 154 2.83 -10.61 2.43
CA GLY A 154 2.08 -9.45 2.92
C GLY A 154 0.77 -9.25 2.14
N VAL A 155 0.84 -9.32 0.82
CA VAL A 155 -0.31 -9.14 -0.08
C VAL A 155 -1.35 -10.24 0.10
N VAL A 156 -0.93 -11.50 0.19
CA VAL A 156 -1.85 -12.61 0.46
C VAL A 156 -2.43 -12.53 1.88
N GLY A 157 -1.60 -12.19 2.87
CA GLY A 157 -2.03 -12.04 4.27
C GLY A 157 -3.07 -10.94 4.44
N LEU A 158 -2.85 -9.75 3.85
CA LEU A 158 -3.84 -8.67 3.81
C LEU A 158 -5.18 -9.18 3.27
N GLN A 159 -5.14 -9.88 2.14
CA GLN A 159 -6.36 -10.32 1.49
C GLN A 159 -7.11 -11.39 2.30
N ILE A 160 -6.38 -12.34 2.90
CA ILE A 160 -6.98 -13.36 3.78
C ILE A 160 -7.65 -12.69 4.98
N ILE A 161 -6.98 -11.74 5.63
CA ILE A 161 -7.53 -11.01 6.78
C ILE A 161 -8.80 -10.24 6.37
N THR A 162 -8.76 -9.52 5.25
CA THR A 162 -9.92 -8.80 4.73
C THR A 162 -11.09 -9.73 4.43
N VAL A 163 -10.86 -10.86 3.73
CA VAL A 163 -11.93 -11.80 3.40
C VAL A 163 -12.48 -12.48 4.66
N ALA A 164 -11.62 -12.85 5.61
CA ALA A 164 -12.05 -13.50 6.85
C ALA A 164 -12.91 -12.55 7.72
N LEU A 165 -12.38 -11.36 8.05
CA LEU A 165 -13.09 -10.39 8.89
C LEU A 165 -14.29 -9.80 8.17
N GLY A 166 -14.15 -9.50 6.88
CA GLY A 166 -15.22 -8.99 6.06
C GLY A 166 -16.33 -10.03 5.87
N GLY A 167 -15.97 -11.29 5.63
CA GLY A 167 -16.92 -12.40 5.54
C GLY A 167 -17.70 -12.62 6.84
N LEU A 168 -17.03 -12.54 8.00
CA LEU A 168 -17.70 -12.56 9.30
C LEU A 168 -18.66 -11.38 9.45
N ALA A 169 -18.23 -10.17 9.08
CA ALA A 169 -19.11 -8.99 9.12
C ALA A 169 -20.35 -9.14 8.22
N LEU A 170 -20.20 -9.73 7.02
CA LEU A 170 -21.33 -10.06 6.14
C LEU A 170 -22.26 -11.09 6.78
N TYR A 171 -21.70 -12.16 7.35
CA TYR A 171 -22.46 -13.25 7.95
C TYR A 171 -23.34 -12.77 9.11
N PHE A 172 -22.78 -11.93 9.99
CA PHE A 172 -23.51 -11.34 11.11
C PHE A 172 -24.28 -10.06 10.75
N LYS A 173 -24.31 -9.66 9.47
CA LYS A 173 -24.97 -8.43 8.97
C LYS A 173 -24.53 -7.17 9.72
N LEU A 174 -23.24 -7.10 10.04
CA LEU A 174 -22.62 -6.08 10.86
C LEU A 174 -22.33 -4.77 10.08
N GLY A 175 -23.29 -4.27 9.31
CA GLY A 175 -23.22 -2.95 8.64
C GLY A 175 -22.02 -2.68 7.72
N LEU A 176 -22.02 -1.53 7.02
CA LEU A 176 -20.95 -1.20 6.07
C LEU A 176 -19.65 -0.79 6.72
N ALA A 177 -19.72 -0.09 7.85
CA ALA A 177 -18.53 0.45 8.51
C ALA A 177 -17.56 -0.66 8.91
N LEU A 178 -18.06 -1.83 9.35
CA LEU A 178 -17.21 -2.95 9.73
C LEU A 178 -16.61 -3.69 8.53
N LEU A 179 -17.23 -3.64 7.35
CA LEU A 179 -16.61 -4.15 6.12
C LEU A 179 -15.41 -3.29 5.72
N VAL A 180 -15.55 -1.97 5.79
CA VAL A 180 -14.41 -1.07 5.54
C VAL A 180 -13.38 -1.18 6.67
N ALA A 181 -13.80 -1.44 7.92
CA ALA A 181 -12.86 -1.72 9.00
C ALA A 181 -12.06 -3.03 8.76
N ALA A 182 -12.65 -4.05 8.14
CA ALA A 182 -11.92 -5.26 7.75
C ALA A 182 -10.80 -4.98 6.74
N LEU A 183 -11.03 -4.07 5.79
CA LEU A 183 -9.97 -3.56 4.91
C LEU A 183 -8.90 -2.81 5.71
N LEU A 184 -9.32 -1.91 6.61
CA LEU A 184 -8.42 -1.13 7.46
C LEU A 184 -7.49 -2.02 8.29
N ILE A 185 -8.03 -3.10 8.88
CA ILE A 185 -7.24 -4.08 9.64
C ILE A 185 -6.26 -4.82 8.72
N GLY A 186 -6.69 -5.19 7.50
CA GLY A 186 -5.82 -5.79 6.49
C GLY A 186 -4.65 -4.88 6.09
N SER A 187 -4.92 -3.60 5.82
CA SER A 187 -3.90 -2.59 5.50
C SER A 187 -2.97 -2.31 6.67
N LEU A 188 -3.50 -2.27 7.90
CA LEU A 188 -2.68 -2.10 9.10
C LEU A 188 -1.74 -3.29 9.32
N PHE A 189 -2.24 -4.52 9.13
CA PHE A 189 -1.42 -5.72 9.13
C PHE A 189 -0.31 -5.62 8.07
N ASN A 190 -0.67 -5.28 6.83
CA ASN A 190 0.29 -5.20 5.73
C ASN A 190 1.39 -4.19 6.00
N LEU A 191 1.04 -2.99 6.49
CA LEU A 191 2.02 -1.97 6.87
C LEU A 191 2.94 -2.48 7.99
N SER A 192 2.35 -3.03 9.05
CA SER A 192 3.10 -3.55 10.19
C SER A 192 4.06 -4.66 9.78
N PHE A 193 3.59 -5.57 8.93
CA PHE A 193 4.37 -6.67 8.39
C PHE A 193 5.49 -6.18 7.45
N ALA A 194 5.23 -5.16 6.64
CA ALA A 194 6.22 -4.54 5.76
C ALA A 194 7.32 -3.86 6.57
N ILE A 195 6.97 -3.06 7.57
CA ILE A 195 7.91 -2.41 8.51
C ILE A 195 8.76 -3.47 9.21
N TRP A 196 8.11 -4.47 9.80
CA TRP A 196 8.79 -5.56 10.51
C TRP A 196 9.77 -6.31 9.61
N THR A 197 9.35 -6.64 8.39
CA THR A 197 10.18 -7.34 7.42
C THR A 197 11.39 -6.50 7.02
N VAL A 198 11.19 -5.23 6.69
CA VAL A 198 12.29 -4.32 6.32
C VAL A 198 13.29 -4.17 7.47
N ALA A 199 12.80 -3.90 8.68
CA ALA A 199 13.65 -3.76 9.86
C ALA A 199 14.47 -5.03 10.14
N ARG A 200 13.82 -6.21 10.10
CA ARG A 200 14.47 -7.50 10.40
C ARG A 200 15.40 -7.99 9.29
N ARG A 201 15.02 -7.79 8.02
CA ARG A 201 15.73 -8.39 6.88
C ARG A 201 16.78 -7.48 6.27
N LEU A 202 16.59 -6.16 6.36
CA LEU A 202 17.56 -5.18 5.86
C LEU A 202 18.43 -4.59 7.00
N LYS A 203 18.08 -4.84 8.27
CA LYS A 203 18.83 -4.37 9.45
C LYS A 203 19.02 -2.84 9.47
N ILE A 204 18.03 -2.10 8.99
CA ILE A 204 18.04 -0.64 8.95
C ILE A 204 17.10 -0.07 10.01
N ASN A 205 17.54 0.97 10.71
CA ASN A 205 16.68 1.77 11.58
C ASN A 205 15.94 2.80 10.72
N ILE A 206 14.62 2.63 10.62
CA ILE A 206 13.75 3.49 9.83
C ILE A 206 13.40 4.70 10.69
N ILE A 207 14.05 5.83 10.41
CA ILE A 207 13.71 7.13 11.01
C ILE A 207 13.46 8.07 9.83
N PRO A 208 12.25 8.64 9.67
CA PRO A 208 12.01 9.66 8.65
C PRO A 208 13.03 10.78 8.80
N HIS A 209 13.76 11.05 7.71
CA HIS A 209 14.82 12.05 7.70
C HIS A 209 14.76 12.78 6.37
N TYR A 210 14.77 14.11 6.42
CA TYR A 210 14.57 14.97 5.27
C TYR A 210 15.91 15.57 4.82
N GLU A 211 16.39 15.11 3.67
CA GLU A 211 17.56 15.62 2.96
C GLU A 211 17.11 16.19 1.59
N PRO A 212 16.98 17.51 1.46
CA PRO A 212 16.39 18.14 0.28
C PRO A 212 17.18 17.88 -1.01
N GLU A 213 18.50 17.66 -0.92
CA GLU A 213 19.35 17.33 -2.08
C GLU A 213 18.96 15.98 -2.72
N ILE A 214 18.64 15.00 -1.88
CA ILE A 214 18.24 13.66 -2.32
C ILE A 214 16.87 13.71 -2.94
N LEU A 215 15.93 14.44 -2.32
CA LEU A 215 14.60 14.60 -2.87
C LEU A 215 14.62 15.29 -4.23
N LYS A 216 15.38 16.37 -4.39
CA LYS A 216 15.56 17.03 -5.70
C LYS A 216 16.11 16.07 -6.75
N ARG A 217 17.09 15.23 -6.37
CA ARG A 217 17.65 14.21 -7.26
C ARG A 217 16.61 13.14 -7.62
N LEU A 218 15.84 12.64 -6.65
CA LEU A 218 14.81 11.63 -6.89
C LEU A 218 13.69 12.16 -7.80
N PHE A 219 13.24 13.40 -7.59
CA PHE A 219 12.22 14.04 -8.44
C PHE A 219 12.71 14.27 -9.86
N ARG A 220 13.94 14.76 -10.06
CA ARG A 220 14.51 15.01 -11.40
C ARG A 220 14.62 13.74 -12.25
N ILE A 221 14.73 12.57 -11.63
CA ILE A 221 14.84 11.27 -12.33
C ILE A 221 13.48 10.53 -12.32
N GLY A 222 12.48 11.04 -11.59
CA GLY A 222 11.15 10.44 -11.45
C GLY A 222 10.12 10.98 -12.42
N VAL A 223 10.31 12.20 -12.92
CA VAL A 223 9.50 12.79 -13.98
C VAL A 223 10.14 12.40 -15.33
N PRO A 224 9.43 11.70 -16.23
CA PRO A 224 9.93 11.39 -17.56
C PRO A 224 10.21 12.64 -18.41
#